data_AF-A0A3M1YYS1-F1
#
_entry.id   AF-A0A3M1YYS1-F1
#
_cell.length_a   1.000
_cell.length_b   1.000
_cell.length_c   1.000
_cell.angle_alpha   90.00
_cell.angle_beta   90.00
_cell.angle_gamma   90.00
#
_symmetry.space_group_name_H-M   'P 1'
#
loop_
_entity.id
_entity.type
_entity.pdbx_description
1 polymer ?
#
loop_
_entity_poly.entity_id
_entity_poly.type
_entity_poly.pdbx_seq_one_letter_code
_entity_poly.pdbx_strand_id
1 'polypeptide(L)' 'MKKLLFFLVAFLWYVSAFSQIDEGINYQAVVRDSDGQIIKNKGVSVWVSVIKDTPTGTVEGQEEHQV' A
#
# COMPACT_ATOMS: atom_id res chain seq x y z
N MET A 1 -4.72 22.32 -36.18
CA MET A 1 -3.45 21.82 -35.58
C MET A 1 -3.28 22.21 -34.11
N LYS A 2 -3.52 23.47 -33.71
CA LYS A 2 -3.40 23.90 -32.30
C LYS A 2 -4.31 23.16 -31.31
N LYS A 3 -5.54 22.84 -31.71
CA LYS A 3 -6.50 22.08 -30.88
C LYS A 3 -6.02 20.64 -30.60
N LEU A 4 -5.43 19.98 -31.60
CA LEU A 4 -4.90 18.63 -31.47
C LEU A 4 -3.69 18.60 -30.52
N LEU A 5 -2.79 19.59 -30.64
CA LEU A 5 -1.67 19.75 -29.73
C LEU A 5 -2.15 19.95 -28.28
N PHE A 6 -3.20 20.76 -28.08
CA PHE A 6 -3.78 20.97 -26.76
C PHE A 6 -4.33 19.67 -26.15
N PHE A 7 -5.09 18.88 -26.93
CA PHE A 7 -5.58 17.58 -26.47
C PHE A 7 -4.44 16.61 -26.16
N LEU A 8 -3.38 16.60 -26.97
CA LEU A 8 -2.23 15.73 -26.73
C LEU A 8 -1.50 16.11 -25.43
N VAL A 9 -1.29 17.40 -25.18
CA VAL A 9 -0.65 17.88 -23.95
C VAL A 9 -1.52 17.57 -22.72
N ALA A 10 -2.84 17.80 -22.81
CA ALA A 10 -3.77 17.46 -21.74
C ALA A 10 -3.82 15.95 -21.45
N PHE A 11 -3.75 15.12 -22.49
CA PHE A 11 -3.72 13.67 -22.36
C PHE A 11 -2.41 13.19 -21.69
N LEU A 12 -1.26 13.74 -22.10
CA LEU A 12 0.02 13.41 -21.48
C LEU A 12 0.07 13.81 -19.99
N TRP A 13 -0.48 14.97 -19.64
CA TRP A 13 -0.64 15.40 -18.25
C TRP A 13 -1.51 14.45 -17.42
N TYR A 14 -2.62 13.98 -18.00
CA TYR A 14 -3.52 13.04 -17.33
C TYR A 14 -2.84 11.70 -17.03
N VAL A 15 -2.07 11.16 -17.98
CA VAL A 15 -1.36 9.88 -17.80
C VAL A 15 -0.28 9.97 -16.72
N SER A 16 0.40 11.12 -16.58
CA SER A 16 1.39 11.33 -15.51
C SER A 16 0.81 11.48 -14.10
N ALA A 17 -0.50 11.67 -13.96
CA ALA A 17 -1.14 11.85 -12.65
C ALA A 17 -1.40 10.52 -11.90
N PHE A 18 -1.24 9.38 -12.58
CA PHE A 18 -1.36 8.07 -11.96
C PHE A 18 -0.01 7.62 -11.40
N SER A 19 0.32 8.06 -10.19
CA SER A 19 1.36 7.39 -9.40
C SER A 19 0.82 6.04 -8.95
N GLN A 20 1.38 4.95 -9.48
CA GLN A 20 1.06 3.61 -8.99
C GLN A 20 1.79 3.41 -7.65
N ILE A 21 1.05 3.03 -6.60
CA ILE A 21 1.68 2.47 -5.40
C ILE A 21 2.36 1.17 -5.84
N ASP A 22 3.63 1.01 -5.46
CA ASP A 22 4.38 -0.24 -5.67
C ASP A 22 3.55 -1.42 -5.16
N GLU A 23 3.57 -2.52 -5.93
CA GLU A 23 2.91 -3.78 -5.60
C GLU A 23 3.01 -4.10 -4.10
N GLY A 24 1.87 -4.42 -3.48
CA GLY A 24 1.81 -4.81 -2.07
C GLY A 24 2.78 -5.95 -1.77
N ILE A 25 3.30 -5.98 -0.54
CA ILE A 25 4.21 -7.05 -0.12
C ILE A 25 3.42 -8.29 0.29
N ASN A 26 3.87 -9.47 -0.13
CA ASN A 26 3.31 -10.72 0.39
C ASN A 26 3.71 -10.90 1.85
N TYR A 27 2.74 -11.12 2.74
CA TYR A 27 2.97 -11.40 4.16
C TYR A 27 2.16 -12.60 4.65
N GLN A 28 2.71 -13.26 5.68
CA GLN A 28 2.01 -14.26 6.47
C GLN A 28 2.33 -14.01 7.94
N ALA A 29 1.32 -14.09 8.81
CA ALA A 29 1.47 -13.82 10.23
C ALA A 29 0.97 -15.01 11.07
N VAL A 30 1.64 -15.27 12.20
CA VAL A 30 1.22 -16.23 13.22
C VAL A 30 1.17 -15.52 14.56
N VAL A 31 -0.01 -15.40 15.14
CA VAL A 31 -0.21 -14.74 16.45
C VAL A 31 0.02 -15.75 17.57
N ARG A 32 0.85 -15.37 18.55
CA ARG A 32 1.17 -16.17 19.74
C ARG A 32 0.96 -15.36 21.01
N ASP A 33 0.67 -16.04 22.12
CA ASP A 33 0.61 -15.44 23.45
C ASP A 33 1.99 -15.31 24.12
N SER A 34 2.02 -14.83 25.37
CA SER A 34 3.24 -14.65 26.15
C SER A 34 3.98 -15.96 26.45
N ASP A 35 3.28 -17.10 26.41
CA ASP A 35 3.85 -18.43 26.62
C ASP A 35 4.30 -19.08 25.29
N GLY A 36 4.14 -18.36 24.17
CA GLY A 36 4.49 -18.82 22.83
C GLY A 36 3.46 -19.73 22.18
N GLN A 37 2.26 -19.87 22.76
CA GLN A 37 1.20 -20.71 22.19
C GLN A 37 0.44 -19.96 21.10
N ILE A 38 0.07 -20.69 20.03
CA ILE A 38 -0.68 -20.11 18.92
C ILE A 38 -2.08 -19.72 19.38
N ILE A 39 -2.44 -18.47 19.15
CA ILE A 39 -3.81 -17.98 19.33
C ILE A 39 -4.63 -18.43 18.12
N LYS A 40 -5.57 -19.36 18.34
CA LYS A 40 -6.45 -19.89 17.30
C LYS A 40 -7.88 -19.39 17.48
N ASN A 41 -8.63 -19.30 16.38
CA ASN A 41 -10.07 -18.97 16.36
C ASN A 41 -10.43 -17.67 17.09
N LYS A 42 -9.56 -16.66 17.00
CA LYS A 42 -9.84 -15.31 17.50
C LYS A 42 -9.72 -14.33 16.34
N GLY A 43 -10.68 -13.43 16.25
CA GLY A 43 -10.64 -12.33 15.29
C GLY A 43 -9.44 -11.43 15.57
N VAL A 44 -8.61 -11.20 14.55
CA VAL A 44 -7.44 -10.31 14.64
C VAL A 44 -7.37 -9.41 13.41
N SER A 45 -6.92 -8.16 13.63
CA SER A 45 -6.59 -7.22 12.56
C SER A 45 -5.09 -7.01 12.52
N VAL A 46 -4.48 -7.15 11.35
CA VAL A 46 -3.06 -6.86 11.10
C VAL A 46 -2.95 -5.65 10.19
N TRP A 47 -2.20 -4.65 10.62
CA TRP A 47 -1.89 -3.47 9.82
C TRP A 47 -0.47 -3.59 9.27
N VAL A 48 -0.34 -3.48 7.94
CA VAL A 48 0.94 -3.51 7.25
C VAL A 48 1.13 -2.18 6.54
N SER A 49 2.25 -1.51 6.80
CA SER A 49 2.56 -0.19 6.23
C SER A 49 3.90 -0.19 5.52
N VAL A 50 3.96 0.46 4.36
CA VAL A 50 5.20 0.74 3.63
C VAL A 50 5.62 2.17 3.96
N ILE A 51 6.80 2.29 4.59
CA ILE A 51 7.39 3.58 4.98
C ILE A 51 8.57 3.87 4.04
N LYS A 52 8.62 5.08 3.49
CA LYS A 52 9.62 5.48 2.49
C LYS A 52 10.75 6.30 3.09
N ASP A 53 11.92 6.20 2.45
CA ASP A 53 13.18 6.95 2.71
C ASP A 53 13.85 6.70 4.05
N THR A 54 13.11 6.68 5.16
CA THR A 54 13.64 6.48 6.52
C THR A 54 12.70 5.62 7.36
N PRO A 55 13.17 5.00 8.46
CA PRO A 55 12.33 4.21 9.35
C PRO A 55 11.16 4.98 9.99
N THR A 56 11.22 6.30 10.00
CA THR A 56 10.17 7.21 10.50
C THR A 56 9.63 8.13 9.40
N GLY A 57 9.80 7.74 8.13
CA GLY A 57 9.38 8.53 6.98
C GLY A 57 7.87 8.52 6.75
N THR A 58 7.46 8.96 5.56
CA THR A 58 6.06 8.98 5.17
C THR A 58 5.56 7.57 4.88
N VAL A 59 4.33 7.27 5.34
CA VAL A 59 3.61 6.05 4.96
C VAL A 59 3.08 6.23 3.54
N GLU A 60 3.61 5.47 2.58
CA GLU A 60 3.16 5.51 1.18
C GLU A 60 2.02 4.54 0.90
N GLY A 61 1.86 3.51 1.74
CA GLY A 61 0.81 2.51 1.61
C GLY A 61 0.50 1.85 2.95
N GLN A 62 -0.77 1.55 3.19
CA GLN A 62 -1.23 0.85 4.38
C GLN A 62 -2.38 -0.10 4.02
N GLU A 63 -2.27 -1.33 4.49
CA GLU A 63 -3.27 -2.38 4.32
C GLU A 63 -3.73 -2.89 5.69
N GLU A 64 -5.02 -3.15 5.82
CA GLU A 64 -5.60 -3.84 6.98
C GLU A 64 -6.05 -5.24 6.55
N HIS A 65 -5.58 -6.26 7.27
CA HIS A 65 -5.97 -7.65 7.09
C HIS A 65 -6.72 -8.16 8.30
N GLN A 66 -8.02 -8.43 8.13
CA GLN A 66 -8.90 -8.94 9.18
C GLN A 66 -9.14 -10.45 8.95
N VAL A 67 -8.94 -11.26 9.98
CA VAL A 67 -9.10 -12.74 9.95
C VAL A 67 -9.83 -13.21 11.20
#